data_AF-A0A4Q6B2H3-F1
#
_entry.id   AF-A0A4Q6B2H3-F1
#
_cell.length_a   1.000
_cell.length_b   1.000
_cell.length_c   1.000
_cell.angle_alpha   90.00
_cell.angle_beta   90.00
_cell.angle_gamma   90.00
#
_symmetry.space_group_name_H-M   'P 1'
#
loop_
_entity.id
_entity.type
_entity.pdbx_description
1 polymer ?
#
loop_
_entity_poly.entity_id
_entity_poly.type
_entity_poly.pdbx_seq_one_letter_code
_entity_poly.pdbx_strand_id
1 'polypeptide(L)'
;MMNLPKHMYSLIVAILLLSPFGFASALALPQDESSVAQARTELTELIRQLLSDIDPSAKVVVKLNVEKKNVKLPGTALTFKSSDLDQGDLYQSADITILSLDGKVPASVLALIRSTAADFAKNVSIKTRILPPEYQAANKKANAPPLLPEPEIKSWEEPLTEGLKQWSKVSTTLSQVLKPKLWKDTQIALKDLTRMISIALILLTLVAVGGIYLHSTSIKAFQRSMESLAQNQDSKASERPVENRSPAFQPESKGRESSTTASDIQQMIQQMPEGSLLSLLTDCYWTEEDAYAGFLWKRIPYNLRLQLIDHMPALFEYGSYVTELEEIDLGMEQDPSYLVPLPVHDVNMEQLTTQLRLYPSLYTRLSVMRKKALHLYANERLNFHRMDASQLPREPQSLSFDQSPARVLKKKLKLHASTFAQEMELLTLKTVDIDVVEALPSLGWLLLLPLGTAEKILQPFSAKDLASAWVGPEEVLAALEKKVGPKKYALMLSYRSKLSPSRSSDCFLRIHDEAIAAWRLEASQTLLKGDQQNAA
;
A
#
# COMPACT_ATOMS: atom_id res chain seq x y z
N MET A 1 50.20 -1.72 34.99
CA MET A 1 50.21 -1.06 33.67
C MET A 1 50.98 -1.96 32.70
N MET A 2 50.27 -2.65 31.81
CA MET A 2 50.88 -3.56 30.83
C MET A 2 51.25 -2.77 29.56
N ASN A 3 52.53 -2.80 29.19
CA ASN A 3 53.03 -2.22 27.95
C ASN A 3 52.62 -3.10 26.77
N LEU A 4 51.68 -2.63 25.95
CA LEU A 4 51.40 -3.26 24.66
C LEU A 4 52.54 -2.98 23.66
N PRO A 5 52.92 -3.96 22.83
CA PRO A 5 53.96 -3.78 21.82
C PRO A 5 53.53 -2.82 20.70
N LYS A 6 54.47 -2.00 20.22
CA LYS A 6 54.26 -0.92 19.21
C LYS A 6 53.55 -1.37 17.92
N HIS A 7 53.64 -2.65 17.56
CA HIS A 7 53.01 -3.21 16.36
C HIS A 7 51.48 -3.38 16.52
N MET A 8 50.97 -3.51 17.75
CA MET A 8 49.53 -3.53 18.01
C MET A 8 48.88 -2.16 17.83
N TYR A 9 49.61 -1.07 18.08
CA TYR A 9 49.11 0.29 17.81
C TYR A 9 48.88 0.51 16.31
N SER A 10 49.76 -0.02 15.45
CA SER A 10 49.58 0.08 14.00
C SER A 10 48.37 -0.71 13.49
N LEU A 11 48.05 -1.84 14.12
CA LEU A 11 46.89 -2.66 13.75
C LEU A 11 45.58 -2.03 14.22
N ILE A 12 45.56 -1.45 15.43
CA ILE A 12 44.39 -0.74 15.97
C ILE A 12 44.09 0.53 15.16
N VAL A 13 45.12 1.26 14.72
CA VAL A 13 44.96 2.43 13.85
C VAL A 13 44.49 2.03 12.44
N ALA A 14 44.95 0.91 11.90
CA ALA A 14 44.48 0.40 10.61
C ALA A 14 43.01 -0.09 10.67
N ILE A 15 42.59 -0.69 11.79
CA ILE A 15 41.20 -1.14 12.02
C ILE A 15 40.26 0.07 12.21
N LEU A 16 40.72 1.14 12.87
CA LEU A 16 39.93 2.37 13.02
C LEU A 16 39.79 3.16 11.70
N LEU A 17 40.77 3.08 10.78
CA LEU A 17 40.73 3.77 9.49
C LEU A 17 39.94 3.02 8.39
N LEU A 18 39.62 1.74 8.59
CA LEU A 18 38.87 0.92 7.63
C LEU A 18 37.41 0.66 8.04
N SER A 19 36.96 1.22 9.17
CA SER A 19 35.55 1.17 9.57
C SER A 19 34.78 2.38 9.00
N PRO A 20 33.60 2.20 8.37
CA PRO A 20 32.81 3.32 7.83
C PRO A 20 32.05 4.11 8.92
N PHE A 21 32.41 3.98 10.20
CA PHE A 21 31.64 4.49 11.34
C PHE A 21 32.40 5.50 12.22
N GLY A 22 33.37 6.23 11.64
CA GLY A 22 34.33 7.01 12.39
C GLY A 22 34.40 8.51 12.09
N PHE A 23 33.37 9.15 11.55
CA PHE A 23 33.34 10.63 11.41
C PHE A 23 31.89 11.16 11.39
N ALA A 24 31.23 11.13 12.55
CA ALA A 24 29.98 11.87 12.77
C ALA A 24 29.88 12.26 14.25
N SER A 25 30.79 13.10 14.74
CA SER A 25 30.71 13.71 16.07
C SER A 25 31.47 15.03 16.08
N ALA A 26 30.98 16.01 15.31
CA ALA A 26 31.21 17.45 15.52
C ALA A 26 30.56 18.25 14.38
N LEU A 27 29.23 18.34 14.40
CA LEU A 27 28.39 19.41 13.83
C LEU A 27 26.94 18.94 14.02
N ALA A 28 26.39 19.18 15.22
CA ALA A 28 24.96 19.03 15.43
C ALA A 28 24.27 20.16 14.66
N LEU A 29 23.95 19.92 13.39
CA LEU A 29 22.98 20.72 12.67
C LEU A 29 21.65 20.61 13.43
N PRO A 30 20.89 21.71 13.61
CA PRO A 30 19.58 21.64 14.25
C PRO A 30 18.72 20.59 13.53
N GLN A 31 17.98 19.75 14.29
CA GLN A 31 17.18 18.63 13.76
C GLN A 31 16.27 19.00 12.58
N ASP A 32 15.87 20.27 12.47
CA ASP A 32 15.10 20.84 11.35
C ASP A 32 15.84 20.84 10.00
N GLU A 33 17.18 20.97 9.97
CA GLU A 33 17.91 21.04 8.71
C GLU A 33 18.14 19.64 8.10
N SER A 34 18.22 18.61 8.94
CA SER A 34 18.40 17.22 8.48
C SER A 34 17.15 16.68 7.79
N SER A 35 15.95 16.98 8.31
CA SER A 35 14.68 16.53 7.71
C SER A 35 14.43 17.18 6.35
N VAL A 36 14.72 18.48 6.23
CA VAL A 36 14.60 19.23 4.97
C VAL A 36 15.59 18.72 3.94
N ALA A 37 16.83 18.40 4.34
CA ALA A 37 17.83 17.82 3.44
C ALA A 37 17.42 16.43 2.94
N GLN A 38 16.83 15.60 3.80
CA GLN A 38 16.33 14.27 3.45
C GLN A 38 15.16 14.36 2.46
N ALA A 39 14.12 15.14 2.77
CA ALA A 39 12.97 15.33 1.88
C ALA A 39 13.37 15.93 0.52
N ARG A 40 14.34 16.86 0.53
CA ARG A 40 14.91 17.41 -0.71
C ARG A 40 15.60 16.33 -1.55
N THR A 41 16.33 15.42 -0.91
CA THR A 41 17.06 14.34 -1.60
C THR A 41 16.09 13.34 -2.20
N GLU A 42 15.08 12.94 -1.43
CA GLU A 42 14.03 12.03 -1.86
C GLU A 42 13.24 12.57 -3.05
N LEU A 43 12.73 13.81 -2.97
CA LEU A 43 12.03 14.44 -4.08
C LEU A 43 12.94 14.61 -5.31
N THR A 44 14.24 14.86 -5.12
CA THR A 44 15.20 14.93 -6.23
C THR A 44 15.35 13.58 -6.93
N GLU A 45 15.38 12.47 -6.19
CA GLU A 45 15.53 11.13 -6.75
C GLU A 45 14.28 10.68 -7.52
N LEU A 46 13.09 10.90 -6.95
CA LEU A 46 11.82 10.59 -7.61
C LEU A 46 11.70 11.32 -8.97
N ILE A 47 12.01 12.62 -8.99
CA ILE A 47 11.96 13.41 -10.22
C ILE A 47 13.04 12.92 -11.21
N ARG A 48 14.22 12.53 -10.73
CA ARG A 48 15.28 11.99 -11.60
C ARG A 48 14.84 10.69 -12.26
N GLN A 49 14.19 9.79 -11.52
CA GLN A 49 13.66 8.53 -12.05
C GLN A 49 12.57 8.75 -13.10
N LEU A 50 11.71 9.77 -12.92
CA LEU A 50 10.72 10.14 -13.95
C LEU A 50 11.35 10.73 -15.22
N LEU A 51 12.53 11.35 -15.11
CA LEU A 51 13.23 11.98 -16.22
C LEU A 51 14.21 11.05 -16.95
N SER A 52 14.62 9.93 -16.33
CA SER A 52 15.66 9.05 -16.88
C SER A 52 15.32 8.49 -18.26
N ASP A 53 14.03 8.29 -18.53
CA ASP A 53 13.54 7.72 -19.79
C ASP A 53 13.53 8.73 -20.95
N ILE A 54 13.62 10.03 -20.63
CA ILE A 54 13.46 11.13 -21.60
C ILE A 54 14.77 11.86 -21.80
N ASP A 55 15.41 12.24 -20.70
CA ASP A 55 16.70 12.90 -20.68
C ASP A 55 17.52 12.31 -19.51
N PRO A 56 18.25 11.21 -19.75
CA PRO A 56 19.08 10.57 -18.72
C PRO A 56 20.20 11.48 -18.23
N SER A 57 20.48 12.57 -18.94
CA SER A 57 21.45 13.59 -18.56
C SER A 57 20.87 14.78 -17.80
N ALA A 58 19.56 14.82 -17.58
CA ALA A 58 18.90 15.91 -16.88
C ALA A 58 19.40 16.02 -15.44
N LYS A 59 19.69 17.24 -15.00
CA LYS A 59 19.98 17.54 -13.59
C LYS A 59 18.79 18.21 -12.94
N VAL A 60 18.35 17.67 -11.81
CA VAL A 60 17.24 18.21 -11.02
C VAL A 60 17.81 18.95 -9.82
N VAL A 61 17.38 20.21 -9.64
CA VAL A 61 17.67 21.00 -8.45
C VAL A 61 16.34 21.34 -7.79
N VAL A 62 16.10 20.74 -6.64
CA VAL A 62 14.94 21.03 -5.80
C VAL A 62 15.33 22.04 -4.72
N LYS A 63 14.49 23.05 -4.48
CA LYS A 63 14.59 23.94 -3.31
C LYS A 63 13.25 23.93 -2.59
N LEU A 64 13.25 23.44 -1.36
CA LEU A 64 12.07 23.42 -0.48
C LEU A 64 12.10 24.64 0.43
N ASN A 65 11.00 25.38 0.49
CA ASN A 65 10.82 26.51 1.39
C ASN A 65 9.88 26.10 2.53
N VAL A 66 10.43 26.08 3.75
CA VAL A 66 9.68 25.76 4.97
C VAL A 66 9.04 27.04 5.51
N GLU A 67 7.73 27.02 5.73
CA GLU A 67 7.06 28.13 6.38
C GLU A 67 7.29 28.05 7.88
N LYS A 68 8.08 29.00 8.41
CA LYS A 68 8.25 29.14 9.85
C LYS A 68 6.97 29.74 10.44
N LYS A 69 5.94 28.90 10.67
CA LYS A 69 4.77 29.32 11.43
C LYS A 69 5.13 29.42 12.91
N ASN A 70 5.31 30.65 13.38
CA ASN A 70 5.28 30.94 14.81
C ASN A 70 3.83 30.83 15.29
N VAL A 71 3.40 29.64 15.67
CA VAL A 71 2.08 29.44 16.26
C VAL A 71 2.11 29.95 17.69
N LYS A 72 1.44 31.09 17.94
CA LYS A 72 1.12 31.55 19.29
C LYS A 72 -0.15 30.83 19.73
N LEU A 73 -0.07 30.01 20.78
CA LEU A 73 -1.25 29.41 21.38
C LEU A 73 -2.09 30.51 22.04
N PRO A 74 -3.43 30.50 21.84
CA PRO A 74 -4.30 31.46 22.50
C PRO A 74 -4.18 31.29 24.03
N GLY A 75 -3.78 32.37 24.71
CA GLY A 75 -3.69 32.43 26.18
C GLY A 75 -2.33 32.10 26.81
N THR A 76 -1.28 31.81 26.03
CA THR A 76 0.08 31.59 26.59
C THR A 76 1.16 32.42 25.88
N ALA A 77 2.19 32.84 26.62
CA ALA A 77 3.35 33.54 26.07
C ALA A 77 4.39 32.59 25.42
N LEU A 78 4.06 31.31 25.26
CA LEU A 78 4.96 30.28 24.75
C LEU A 78 4.78 30.11 23.23
N THR A 79 5.84 30.36 22.48
CA THR A 79 5.96 29.97 21.06
C THR A 79 6.52 28.56 20.97
N PHE A 80 5.74 27.63 20.41
CA PHE A 80 6.19 26.27 20.12
C PHE A 80 6.85 26.21 18.73
N LYS A 81 7.91 25.40 18.59
CA LYS A 81 8.47 25.02 17.29
C LYS A 81 7.71 23.78 16.81
N SER A 82 7.21 23.82 15.57
CA SER A 82 6.24 22.87 15.02
C SER A 82 6.86 21.55 14.55
N SER A 83 7.39 20.75 15.47
CA SER A 83 7.99 19.45 15.12
C SER A 83 6.98 18.33 14.82
N ASP A 84 5.68 18.52 15.13
CA ASP A 84 4.69 17.44 15.16
C ASP A 84 3.56 17.59 14.11
N LEU A 85 3.77 18.36 13.03
CA LEU A 85 2.82 18.46 11.92
C LEU A 85 3.08 17.38 10.86
N ASP A 86 2.02 16.88 10.22
CA ASP A 86 2.11 15.97 9.08
C ASP A 86 3.07 16.52 8.01
N GLN A 87 3.97 15.69 7.50
CA GLN A 87 5.08 16.10 6.63
C GLN A 87 4.65 16.87 5.37
N GLY A 88 3.44 16.62 4.85
CA GLY A 88 2.88 17.34 3.71
C GLY A 88 2.49 18.80 3.99
N ASP A 89 2.30 19.15 5.27
CA ASP A 89 1.93 20.51 5.70
C ASP A 89 3.15 21.37 6.10
N LEU A 90 4.34 20.78 6.19
CA LEU A 90 5.57 21.47 6.58
C LEU A 90 6.14 22.37 5.48
N TYR A 91 5.94 22.04 4.20
CA TYR A 91 6.55 22.78 3.08
C TYR A 91 5.53 23.65 2.34
N GLN A 92 5.75 24.96 2.38
CA GLN A 92 4.84 25.91 1.74
C GLN A 92 5.05 25.99 0.24
N SER A 93 6.29 25.85 -0.22
CA SER A 93 6.59 25.78 -1.65
C SER A 93 7.80 24.93 -2.00
N ALA A 94 7.74 24.32 -3.19
CA ALA A 94 8.84 23.61 -3.82
C ALA A 94 9.18 24.29 -5.16
N ASP A 95 10.39 24.85 -5.25
CA ASP A 95 10.95 25.39 -6.48
C ASP A 95 11.84 24.32 -7.13
N ILE A 96 11.36 23.73 -8.22
CA ILE A 96 12.03 22.67 -8.96
C ILE A 96 12.63 23.26 -10.23
N THR A 97 13.95 23.18 -10.38
CA THR A 97 14.65 23.57 -11.61
C THR A 97 15.20 22.32 -12.30
N ILE A 98 14.72 22.06 -13.51
CA ILE A 98 15.17 20.95 -14.35
C ILE A 98 16.14 21.51 -15.39
N LEU A 99 17.39 21.06 -15.35
CA LEU A 99 18.41 21.39 -16.33
C LEU A 99 18.51 20.25 -17.35
N SER A 100 17.96 20.47 -18.53
CA SER A 100 17.89 19.47 -19.61
C SER A 100 18.78 19.89 -20.79
N LEU A 101 19.26 18.94 -21.60
CA LEU A 101 20.13 19.24 -22.75
C LEU A 101 19.48 20.17 -23.78
N ASP A 102 18.21 19.95 -24.10
CA ASP A 102 17.45 20.73 -25.08
C ASP A 102 16.50 21.75 -24.42
N GLY A 103 16.38 21.71 -23.09
CA GLY A 103 15.48 22.55 -22.31
C GLY A 103 14.00 22.22 -22.51
N LYS A 104 13.66 21.12 -23.21
CA LYS A 104 12.30 20.73 -23.56
C LYS A 104 11.91 19.45 -22.82
N VAL A 105 11.22 19.63 -21.70
CA VAL A 105 10.54 18.51 -21.03
C VAL A 105 9.09 18.47 -21.52
N PRO A 106 8.57 17.31 -21.98
CA PRO A 106 7.18 17.19 -22.39
C PRO A 106 6.19 17.67 -21.32
N ALA A 107 5.12 18.34 -21.74
CA ALA A 107 4.13 18.89 -20.81
C ALA A 107 3.46 17.82 -19.94
N SER A 108 3.28 16.60 -20.46
CA SER A 108 2.78 15.44 -19.73
C SER A 108 3.67 15.06 -18.55
N VAL A 109 4.98 15.11 -18.74
CA VAL A 109 5.99 14.77 -17.71
C VAL A 109 6.09 15.89 -16.69
N LEU A 110 6.00 17.15 -17.13
CA LEU A 110 5.91 18.29 -16.21
C LEU A 110 4.66 18.23 -15.33
N ALA A 111 3.53 17.72 -15.86
CA ALA A 111 2.31 17.51 -15.08
C ALA A 111 2.50 16.40 -14.03
N LEU A 112 3.15 15.29 -14.38
CA LEU A 112 3.47 14.20 -13.46
C LEU A 112 4.45 14.64 -12.36
N ILE A 113 5.51 15.36 -12.73
CA ILE A 113 6.44 15.94 -11.76
C ILE A 113 5.70 16.90 -10.82
N ARG A 114 4.75 17.68 -11.34
CA ARG A 114 3.94 18.59 -10.51
C ARG A 114 3.05 17.82 -9.54
N SER A 115 2.40 16.74 -9.95
CA SER A 115 1.60 15.92 -9.03
C SER A 115 2.46 15.27 -7.96
N THR A 116 3.59 14.67 -8.32
CA THR A 116 4.52 14.05 -7.35
C THR A 116 5.06 15.08 -6.35
N ALA A 117 5.37 16.29 -6.79
CA ALA A 117 5.85 17.34 -5.90
C ALA A 117 4.74 17.98 -5.05
N ALA A 118 3.47 17.90 -5.47
CA ALA A 118 2.33 18.41 -4.70
C ALA A 118 2.09 17.60 -3.43
N ASP A 119 2.52 16.35 -3.39
CA ASP A 119 2.51 15.51 -2.19
C ASP A 119 3.51 16.01 -1.12
N PHE A 120 4.53 16.76 -1.54
CA PHE A 120 5.56 17.32 -0.65
C PHE A 120 5.28 18.77 -0.25
N ALA A 121 4.75 19.61 -1.14
CA ALA A 121 4.57 21.03 -0.89
C ALA A 121 3.30 21.63 -1.52
N LYS A 122 2.67 22.58 -0.83
CA LYS A 122 1.41 23.21 -1.27
C LYS A 122 1.53 23.95 -2.60
N ASN A 123 2.65 24.64 -2.83
CA ASN A 123 2.88 25.41 -4.04
C ASN A 123 4.10 24.90 -4.79
N VAL A 124 3.90 24.33 -5.97
CA VAL A 124 4.98 23.78 -6.79
C VAL A 124 5.27 24.69 -7.99
N SER A 125 6.49 25.23 -8.07
CA SER A 125 6.99 25.95 -9.23
C SER A 125 8.01 25.10 -9.97
N ILE A 126 7.79 24.83 -11.25
CA ILE A 126 8.73 24.06 -12.09
C ILE A 126 9.29 24.97 -13.17
N LYS A 127 10.61 25.04 -13.28
CA LYS A 127 11.34 25.79 -14.31
C LYS A 127 12.24 24.85 -15.07
N THR A 128 12.11 24.79 -16.39
CA THR A 128 13.05 24.11 -17.26
C THR A 128 14.10 25.11 -17.76
N ARG A 129 15.37 24.71 -17.76
CA ARG A 129 16.47 25.49 -18.35
C ARG A 129 17.37 24.58 -19.15
N ILE A 130 18.01 25.16 -20.17
CA ILE A 130 19.05 24.46 -20.93
C ILE A 130 20.27 24.28 -20.02
N LEU A 131 20.83 23.08 -20.02
CA LEU A 131 22.03 22.74 -19.28
C LEU A 131 23.19 23.66 -19.72
N PRO A 132 23.92 24.34 -18.80
CA PRO A 132 24.99 25.25 -19.19
C PRO A 132 26.08 24.56 -20.03
N PRO A 133 26.71 25.25 -21.00
CA PRO A 133 27.67 24.65 -21.94
C PRO A 133 28.86 23.96 -21.25
N GLU A 134 29.29 24.45 -20.08
CA GLU A 134 30.32 23.81 -19.25
C GLU A 134 29.96 22.38 -18.86
N TYR A 135 28.69 22.14 -18.51
CA TYR A 135 28.19 20.81 -18.17
C TYR A 135 27.89 19.97 -19.41
N GLN A 136 27.48 20.59 -20.52
CA GLN A 136 27.32 19.88 -21.79
C GLN A 136 28.66 19.31 -22.28
N ALA A 137 29.75 20.06 -22.15
CA ALA A 137 31.09 19.61 -22.50
C ALA A 137 31.57 18.45 -21.60
N ALA A 138 31.31 18.53 -20.29
CA ALA A 138 31.63 17.44 -19.36
C ALA A 138 30.84 16.16 -19.67
N ASN A 139 29.56 16.28 -20.03
CA ASN A 139 28.72 15.12 -20.35
C ASN A 139 29.09 14.48 -21.69
N LYS A 140 29.45 15.29 -22.70
CA LYS A 140 30.02 14.78 -23.96
C LYS A 140 31.32 14.02 -23.74
N LYS A 141 32.14 14.43 -22.76
CA LYS A 141 33.39 13.74 -22.41
C LYS A 141 33.15 12.44 -21.63
N ALA A 142 32.13 12.40 -20.76
CA ALA A 142 31.77 11.22 -19.98
C ALA A 142 31.06 10.14 -20.82
N ASN A 143 30.28 10.55 -21.82
CA ASN A 143 29.51 9.66 -22.70
C ASN A 143 30.19 9.40 -24.04
N ALA A 144 31.40 9.94 -24.28
CA ALA A 144 32.19 9.53 -25.42
C ALA A 144 32.54 8.04 -25.22
N PRO A 145 32.14 7.13 -26.13
CA PRO A 145 32.56 5.74 -26.03
C PRO A 145 34.10 5.71 -25.93
N PRO A 146 34.68 4.94 -25.00
CA PRO A 146 36.13 4.83 -24.91
C PRO A 146 36.64 4.42 -26.28
N LEU A 147 37.58 5.19 -26.84
CA LEU A 147 38.27 4.87 -28.07
C LEU A 147 39.08 3.58 -27.84
N LEU A 148 38.42 2.44 -27.97
CA LEU A 148 39.07 1.14 -28.09
C LEU A 148 39.57 1.03 -29.54
N PRO A 149 40.87 0.76 -29.76
CA PRO A 149 41.37 0.47 -31.09
C PRO A 149 40.65 -0.77 -31.64
N GLU A 150 40.15 -0.70 -32.86
CA GLU A 150 39.51 -1.82 -33.56
C GLU A 150 40.46 -3.03 -33.59
N PRO A 151 40.09 -4.18 -33.00
CA PRO A 151 40.87 -5.38 -33.20
C PRO A 151 40.48 -6.02 -34.53
N GLU A 152 41.46 -6.16 -35.42
CA GLU A 152 41.44 -7.15 -36.49
C GLU A 152 41.12 -8.52 -35.89
N ILE A 153 40.05 -9.14 -36.37
CA ILE A 153 39.64 -10.48 -35.96
C ILE A 153 40.67 -11.49 -36.51
N LYS A 154 41.63 -11.90 -35.67
CA LYS A 154 42.37 -13.15 -35.80
C LYS A 154 41.96 -14.11 -34.68
N SER A 155 41.88 -15.39 -35.03
CA SER A 155 41.28 -16.47 -34.23
C SER A 155 41.84 -16.57 -32.82
N TRP A 156 40.95 -16.78 -31.84
CA TRP A 156 41.22 -16.74 -30.40
C TRP A 156 41.95 -17.97 -29.84
N GLU A 157 42.50 -18.85 -30.68
CA GLU A 157 43.07 -20.13 -30.24
C GLU A 157 44.55 -20.03 -29.83
N GLU A 158 45.30 -19.05 -30.33
CA GLU A 158 46.72 -18.86 -29.98
C GLU A 158 46.99 -18.18 -28.61
N PRO A 159 46.27 -17.11 -28.17
CA PRO A 159 46.63 -16.39 -26.94
C PRO A 159 46.40 -17.19 -25.65
N LEU A 160 45.41 -18.10 -25.66
CA LEU A 160 45.07 -18.93 -24.50
C LEU A 160 46.14 -19.98 -24.21
N THR A 161 46.77 -20.52 -25.25
CA THR A 161 47.84 -21.53 -25.09
C THR A 161 49.17 -20.88 -24.70
N GLU A 162 49.43 -19.65 -25.17
CA GLU A 162 50.59 -18.84 -24.74
C GLU A 162 50.46 -18.41 -23.27
N GLY A 163 49.27 -18.00 -22.83
CA GLY A 163 48.99 -17.60 -21.45
C GLY A 163 49.15 -18.74 -20.44
N LEU A 164 48.71 -19.95 -20.78
CA LEU A 164 48.89 -21.15 -19.95
C LEU A 164 50.35 -21.61 -19.87
N LYS A 165 51.12 -21.43 -20.94
CA LYS A 165 52.57 -21.67 -20.94
C LYS A 165 53.34 -20.65 -20.08
N GLN A 166 52.90 -19.40 -20.04
CA GLN A 166 53.51 -18.40 -19.16
C GLN A 166 53.16 -18.65 -17.68
N TRP A 167 51.92 -19.07 -17.39
CA TRP A 167 51.49 -19.35 -16.01
C TRP A 167 52.22 -20.53 -15.37
N SER A 168 52.51 -21.59 -16.15
CA SER A 168 53.30 -22.73 -15.67
C SER A 168 54.77 -22.37 -15.41
N LYS A 169 55.34 -21.42 -16.14
CA LYS A 169 56.67 -20.85 -15.84
C LYS A 169 56.66 -20.01 -14.57
N VAL A 170 55.61 -19.21 -14.34
CA VAL A 170 55.49 -18.40 -13.12
C VAL A 170 55.35 -19.30 -11.88
N SER A 171 54.55 -20.37 -11.94
CA SER A 171 54.38 -21.28 -10.81
C SER A 171 55.64 -22.08 -10.48
N THR A 172 56.42 -22.49 -11.48
CA THR A 172 57.73 -23.16 -11.28
C THR A 172 58.80 -22.19 -10.75
N THR A 173 58.73 -20.91 -11.12
CA THR A 173 59.65 -19.90 -10.59
C THR A 173 59.29 -19.53 -9.14
N LEU A 174 57.98 -19.44 -8.81
CA LEU A 174 57.53 -19.19 -7.44
C LEU A 174 57.88 -20.34 -6.47
N SER A 175 57.78 -21.59 -6.92
CA SER A 175 58.14 -22.75 -6.09
C SER A 175 59.65 -22.89 -5.85
N GLN A 176 60.50 -22.37 -6.76
CA GLN A 176 61.95 -22.33 -6.58
C GLN A 176 62.44 -21.15 -5.73
N VAL A 177 61.71 -20.03 -5.71
CA VAL A 177 62.11 -18.80 -4.98
C VAL A 177 61.63 -18.79 -3.52
N LEU A 178 60.54 -19.50 -3.20
CA LEU A 178 60.06 -19.65 -1.84
C LEU A 178 60.93 -20.63 -1.05
N LYS A 179 62.03 -20.13 -0.48
CA LYS A 179 62.91 -20.88 0.43
C LYS A 179 62.10 -21.52 1.57
N PRO A 180 62.47 -22.72 2.05
CA PRO A 180 61.76 -23.46 3.10
C PRO A 180 61.69 -22.74 4.47
N LYS A 181 62.41 -21.63 4.63
CA LYS A 181 62.38 -20.81 5.85
C LYS A 181 61.14 -19.91 5.93
N LEU A 182 60.70 -19.34 4.81
CA LEU A 182 59.48 -18.50 4.74
C LEU A 182 58.21 -19.34 4.89
N TRP A 183 58.24 -20.61 4.49
CA TRP A 183 57.10 -21.52 4.63
C TRP A 183 56.78 -21.88 6.08
N LYS A 184 57.80 -21.92 6.95
CA LYS A 184 57.57 -22.15 8.39
C LYS A 184 56.91 -20.93 9.05
N ASP A 185 57.32 -19.73 8.67
CA ASP A 185 56.77 -18.49 9.23
C ASP A 185 55.34 -18.23 8.73
N THR A 186 55.02 -18.56 7.47
CA THR A 186 53.64 -18.50 6.96
C THR A 186 52.73 -19.56 7.57
N GLN A 187 53.25 -20.76 7.90
CA GLN A 187 52.48 -21.78 8.62
C GLN A 187 52.16 -21.38 10.06
N ILE A 188 53.05 -20.66 10.74
CA ILE A 188 52.81 -20.13 12.09
C ILE A 188 51.73 -19.03 12.00
N ALA A 189 51.83 -18.11 11.04
CA ALA A 189 50.83 -17.08 10.82
C ALA A 189 49.43 -17.65 10.47
N LEU A 190 49.36 -18.72 9.67
CA LEU A 190 48.09 -19.39 9.37
C LEU A 190 47.48 -20.09 10.59
N LYS A 191 48.32 -20.68 11.47
CA LYS A 191 47.86 -21.28 12.73
C LYS A 191 47.31 -20.24 13.70
N ASP A 192 47.91 -19.07 13.76
CA ASP A 192 47.42 -17.99 14.63
C ASP A 192 46.14 -17.36 14.06
N LEU A 193 46.02 -17.22 12.74
CA LEU A 193 44.80 -16.78 12.08
C LEU A 193 43.62 -17.74 12.32
N THR A 194 43.86 -19.05 12.19
CA THR A 194 42.82 -20.07 12.44
C THR A 194 42.38 -20.10 13.91
N ARG A 195 43.28 -19.85 14.86
CA ARG A 195 42.92 -19.67 16.29
C ARG A 195 42.11 -18.40 16.55
N MET A 196 42.43 -17.29 15.89
CA MET A 196 41.66 -16.05 16.02
C MET A 196 40.23 -16.21 15.49
N ILE A 197 40.07 -16.88 14.34
CA ILE A 197 38.76 -17.16 13.74
C ILE A 197 37.92 -18.06 14.65
N SER A 198 38.52 -19.10 15.26
CA SER A 198 37.77 -19.97 16.17
C SER A 198 37.33 -19.26 17.44
N ILE A 199 38.16 -18.37 18.01
CA ILE A 199 37.78 -17.55 19.16
C ILE A 199 36.63 -16.59 18.81
N ALA A 200 36.67 -15.96 17.63
CA ALA A 200 35.61 -15.06 17.18
C ALA A 200 34.27 -15.80 16.99
N LEU A 201 34.29 -17.02 16.45
CA LEU A 201 33.09 -17.86 16.31
C LEU A 201 32.51 -18.29 17.67
N ILE A 202 33.35 -18.57 18.67
CA ILE A 202 32.90 -18.90 20.03
C ILE A 202 32.26 -17.67 20.69
N LEU A 203 32.82 -16.48 20.52
CA LEU A 203 32.24 -15.25 21.05
C LEU A 203 30.89 -14.94 20.37
N LEU A 204 30.78 -15.13 19.06
CA LEU A 204 29.54 -14.93 18.31
C LEU A 204 28.43 -15.88 18.80
N THR A 205 28.77 -17.16 19.04
CA THR A 205 27.80 -18.13 19.56
C THR A 205 27.38 -17.82 21.00
N LEU A 206 28.29 -17.35 21.85
CA LEU A 206 27.94 -16.90 23.21
C LEU A 206 27.00 -15.69 23.21
N VAL A 207 27.20 -14.72 22.30
CA VAL A 207 26.30 -13.57 22.15
C VAL A 207 24.93 -14.01 21.65
N ALA A 208 24.88 -14.91 20.66
CA ALA A 208 23.61 -15.44 20.15
C ALA A 208 22.82 -16.20 21.23
N VAL A 209 23.48 -17.07 22.01
CA VAL A 209 22.85 -17.80 23.11
C VAL A 209 22.40 -16.83 24.22
N GLY A 210 23.20 -15.82 24.54
CA GLY A 210 22.84 -14.77 25.50
C GLY A 210 21.61 -13.96 25.05
N GLY A 211 21.53 -13.62 23.77
CA GLY A 211 20.37 -12.93 23.19
C GLY A 211 19.09 -13.76 23.27
N ILE A 212 19.17 -15.06 22.94
CA ILE A 212 18.04 -15.99 23.05
C ILE A 212 17.59 -16.13 24.51
N TYR A 213 18.53 -16.22 25.46
CA TYR A 213 18.21 -16.31 26.89
C TYR A 213 17.50 -15.05 27.41
N LEU A 214 18.04 -13.86 27.10
CA LEU A 214 17.42 -12.59 27.49
C LEU A 214 16.01 -12.43 26.91
N HIS A 215 15.82 -12.80 25.64
CA HIS A 215 14.51 -12.75 25.00
C HIS A 215 13.50 -13.70 25.67
N SER A 216 13.94 -14.91 26.05
CA SER A 216 13.09 -15.87 26.77
C SER A 216 12.65 -15.39 28.16
N THR A 217 13.50 -14.62 28.87
CA THR A 217 13.14 -14.06 30.18
C THR A 217 12.14 -12.92 30.08
N SER A 218 12.23 -12.09 29.04
CA SER A 218 11.28 -11.02 28.76
C SER A 218 9.88 -11.56 28.44
N ILE A 219 9.79 -12.63 27.66
CA ILE A 219 8.52 -13.29 27.32
C ILE A 219 7.84 -13.85 28.57
N LYS A 220 8.60 -14.46 29.49
CA LYS A 220 8.06 -14.97 30.76
C LYS A 220 7.58 -13.86 31.69
N ALA A 221 8.25 -12.70 31.72
CA ALA A 221 7.81 -11.54 32.50
C ALA A 221 6.51 -10.94 31.94
N PHE A 222 6.39 -10.91 30.61
CA PHE A 222 5.19 -10.47 29.92
C PHE A 222 3.98 -11.40 30.18
N GLN A 223 4.18 -12.73 30.10
CA GLN A 223 3.13 -13.72 30.41
C GLN A 223 2.58 -13.58 31.83
N ARG A 224 3.45 -13.38 32.84
CA ARG A 224 3.01 -13.15 34.23
C ARG A 224 2.20 -11.87 34.40
N SER A 225 2.55 -10.82 33.64
CA SER A 225 1.81 -9.56 33.67
C SER A 225 0.41 -9.72 33.07
N MET A 226 0.29 -10.51 31.99
CA MET A 226 -1.00 -10.87 31.37
C MET A 226 -1.88 -11.73 32.29
N GLU A 227 -1.33 -12.73 32.97
CA GLU A 227 -2.08 -13.56 33.94
C GLU A 227 -2.64 -12.71 35.10
N SER A 228 -1.88 -11.72 35.57
CA SER A 228 -2.34 -10.83 36.64
C SER A 228 -3.46 -9.88 36.20
N LEU A 229 -3.53 -9.52 34.91
CA LEU A 229 -4.61 -8.71 34.36
C LEU A 229 -5.91 -9.52 34.18
N ALA A 230 -5.79 -10.80 33.78
CA ALA A 230 -6.92 -11.71 33.68
C ALA A 230 -7.57 -11.99 35.04
N GLN A 231 -6.77 -12.26 36.08
CA GLN A 231 -7.29 -12.50 37.44
C GLN A 231 -7.98 -11.28 38.07
N ASN A 232 -7.58 -10.06 37.70
CA ASN A 232 -8.20 -8.83 38.19
C ASN A 232 -9.53 -8.49 37.48
N GLN A 233 -9.84 -9.12 36.34
CA GLN A 233 -11.14 -8.98 35.69
C GLN A 233 -12.19 -9.94 36.27
N ASP A 234 -11.82 -11.17 36.60
CA ASP A 234 -12.74 -12.15 37.18
C ASP A 234 -13.17 -11.80 38.62
N SER A 235 -12.31 -11.12 39.38
CA SER A 235 -12.61 -10.70 40.75
C SER A 235 -13.58 -9.51 40.86
N LYS A 236 -13.92 -8.84 39.75
CA LYS A 236 -14.95 -7.78 39.71
C LYS A 236 -16.34 -8.27 39.32
N ALA A 237 -16.52 -9.56 39.01
CA ALA A 237 -17.80 -10.13 38.61
C ALA A 237 -18.64 -10.72 39.76
N SER A 238 -18.15 -10.69 41.00
CA SER A 238 -18.81 -11.34 42.14
C SER A 238 -19.12 -10.35 43.27
N GLU A 239 -20.03 -9.41 43.03
CA GLU A 239 -20.77 -8.74 44.10
C GLU A 239 -22.00 -8.01 43.52
N ARG A 240 -23.18 -8.66 43.57
CA ARG A 240 -24.46 -8.07 44.03
C ARG A 240 -25.65 -9.05 43.90
N PRO A 241 -26.70 -8.86 44.73
CA PRO A 241 -27.64 -9.90 45.09
C PRO A 241 -28.90 -9.93 44.22
N VAL A 242 -29.51 -11.11 44.27
CA VAL A 242 -30.75 -11.56 43.65
C VAL A 242 -31.93 -10.67 44.07
N GLU A 243 -32.58 -10.02 43.11
CA GLU A 243 -33.98 -9.63 43.25
C GLU A 243 -34.76 -10.00 41.98
N ASN A 244 -35.80 -10.78 42.20
CA ASN A 244 -36.51 -11.61 41.26
C ASN A 244 -37.74 -10.84 40.74
N ARG A 245 -37.68 -10.30 39.52
CA ARG A 245 -38.87 -9.80 38.80
C ARG A 245 -38.64 -9.90 37.29
N SER A 246 -39.37 -10.81 36.65
CA SER A 246 -39.57 -10.82 35.20
C SER A 246 -40.15 -9.47 34.75
N PRO A 247 -39.67 -8.93 33.63
CA PRO A 247 -40.63 -8.69 32.54
C PRO A 247 -40.06 -8.91 31.12
N ALA A 248 -41.03 -8.97 30.21
CA ALA A 248 -40.98 -8.83 28.76
C ALA A 248 -39.63 -8.49 28.09
N PHE A 249 -39.30 -9.34 27.12
CA PHE A 249 -38.22 -9.21 26.15
C PHE A 249 -38.35 -7.89 25.37
N GLN A 250 -37.55 -6.89 25.75
CA GLN A 250 -37.18 -5.78 24.87
C GLN A 250 -35.74 -6.02 24.39
N PRO A 251 -35.44 -5.91 23.08
CA PRO A 251 -34.08 -5.98 22.59
C PRO A 251 -33.34 -4.68 22.95
N GLU A 252 -32.79 -4.62 24.15
CA GLU A 252 -31.76 -3.63 24.50
C GLU A 252 -30.40 -4.08 23.92
N SER A 253 -30.10 -3.63 22.71
CA SER A 253 -28.72 -3.55 22.20
C SER A 253 -28.31 -2.07 22.09
N LYS A 254 -28.35 -1.34 23.20
CA LYS A 254 -27.55 -0.12 23.32
C LYS A 254 -26.20 -0.51 23.89
N GLY A 255 -25.34 -0.96 22.97
CA GLY A 255 -23.92 -1.10 23.21
C GLY A 255 -23.40 0.20 23.81
N ARG A 256 -22.71 0.06 24.93
CA ARG A 256 -21.90 1.12 25.50
C ARG A 256 -20.79 1.38 24.49
N GLU A 257 -20.99 2.36 23.61
CA GLU A 257 -19.96 2.85 22.69
C GLU A 257 -18.78 3.32 23.53
N SER A 258 -17.79 2.45 23.72
CA SER A 258 -16.44 2.88 24.03
C SER A 258 -16.04 3.76 22.86
N SER A 259 -16.11 5.08 23.06
CA SER A 259 -15.76 6.06 22.04
C SER A 259 -14.25 6.06 21.84
N THR A 260 -13.74 5.00 21.19
CA THR A 260 -12.39 4.99 20.66
C THR A 260 -12.34 6.12 19.64
N THR A 261 -11.54 7.14 19.90
CA THR A 261 -11.48 8.29 19.00
C THR A 261 -10.72 7.91 17.73
N ALA A 262 -10.98 8.59 16.61
CA ALA A 262 -10.24 8.36 15.36
C ALA A 262 -8.71 8.49 15.54
N SER A 263 -8.27 9.33 16.50
CA SER A 263 -6.86 9.48 16.88
C SER A 263 -6.30 8.22 17.54
N ASP A 264 -7.08 7.55 18.40
CA ASP A 264 -6.64 6.33 19.09
C ASP A 264 -6.45 5.18 18.10
N ILE A 265 -7.38 5.07 17.13
CA ILE A 265 -7.28 4.06 16.06
C ILE A 265 -6.05 4.31 15.19
N GLN A 266 -5.78 5.56 14.83
CA GLN A 266 -4.59 5.92 14.05
C GLN A 266 -3.30 5.55 14.80
N GLN A 267 -3.20 5.85 16.09
CA GLN A 267 -2.04 5.47 16.90
C GLN A 267 -1.88 3.95 16.99
N MET A 268 -2.98 3.22 17.16
CA MET A 268 -2.97 1.76 17.20
C MET A 268 -2.44 1.17 15.88
N ILE A 269 -2.97 1.61 14.73
CA ILE A 269 -2.52 1.16 13.41
C ILE A 269 -1.03 1.45 13.21
N GLN A 270 -0.54 2.61 13.64
CA GLN A 270 0.88 2.98 13.55
C GLN A 270 1.80 2.13 14.43
N GLN A 271 1.26 1.56 15.52
CA GLN A 271 2.01 0.71 16.45
C GLN A 271 1.92 -0.78 16.10
N MET A 272 1.05 -1.18 15.16
CA MET A 272 0.92 -2.57 14.75
C MET A 272 2.21 -3.06 14.08
N PRO A 273 2.65 -4.29 14.39
CA PRO A 273 3.75 -4.92 13.67
C PRO A 273 3.45 -5.02 12.17
N GLU A 274 4.49 -4.91 11.35
CA GLU A 274 4.40 -4.98 9.89
C GLU A 274 3.66 -6.23 9.40
N GLY A 275 4.00 -7.41 9.95
CA GLY A 275 3.33 -8.67 9.58
C GLY A 275 1.84 -8.69 9.90
N SER A 276 1.42 -8.01 10.98
CA SER A 276 0.02 -7.87 11.37
C SER A 276 -0.74 -6.98 10.38
N LEU A 277 -0.15 -5.84 10.00
CA LEU A 277 -0.74 -4.94 8.99
C LEU A 277 -0.81 -5.58 7.60
N LEU A 278 0.24 -6.31 7.21
CA LEU A 278 0.26 -7.08 5.97
C LEU A 278 -0.87 -8.11 5.96
N SER A 279 -1.02 -8.89 7.04
CA SER A 279 -2.11 -9.86 7.16
C SER A 279 -3.49 -9.21 7.13
N LEU A 280 -3.66 -8.05 7.77
CA LEU A 280 -4.92 -7.33 7.80
C LEU A 280 -5.31 -6.82 6.40
N LEU A 281 -4.39 -6.17 5.69
CA LEU A 281 -4.63 -5.68 4.32
C LEU A 281 -4.84 -6.82 3.32
N THR A 282 -4.07 -7.90 3.42
CA THR A 282 -4.25 -9.06 2.54
C THR A 282 -5.56 -9.78 2.82
N ASP A 283 -6.02 -9.84 4.08
CA ASP A 283 -7.36 -10.32 4.37
C ASP A 283 -8.41 -9.47 3.66
N CYS A 284 -8.37 -8.14 3.78
CA CYS A 284 -9.30 -7.28 3.04
C CYS A 284 -9.24 -7.51 1.53
N TYR A 285 -8.03 -7.66 0.98
CA TYR A 285 -7.79 -7.91 -0.43
C TYR A 285 -8.49 -9.20 -0.90
N TRP A 286 -8.33 -10.30 -0.16
CA TRP A 286 -8.88 -11.60 -0.54
C TRP A 286 -10.35 -11.79 -0.16
N THR A 287 -10.86 -11.05 0.84
CA THR A 287 -12.27 -11.10 1.26
C THR A 287 -13.13 -10.01 0.65
N GLU A 288 -12.57 -9.17 -0.20
CA GLU A 288 -13.25 -8.04 -0.87
C GLU A 288 -13.79 -6.96 0.09
N GLU A 289 -13.19 -6.80 1.27
CA GLU A 289 -13.54 -5.76 2.25
C GLU A 289 -12.84 -4.43 1.89
N ASP A 290 -13.02 -3.99 0.64
CA ASP A 290 -12.20 -2.96 0.00
C ASP A 290 -12.41 -1.56 0.62
N ALA A 291 -13.60 -1.26 1.13
CA ALA A 291 -13.90 -0.01 1.84
C ALA A 291 -13.12 0.10 3.17
N TYR A 292 -12.98 -1.02 3.87
CA TYR A 292 -12.19 -1.10 5.10
C TYR A 292 -10.68 -1.09 4.83
N ALA A 293 -10.23 -1.74 3.74
CA ALA A 293 -8.87 -1.54 3.25
C ALA A 293 -8.58 -0.06 2.96
N GLY A 294 -9.53 0.68 2.38
CA GLY A 294 -9.41 2.13 2.17
C GLY A 294 -9.25 2.92 3.47
N PHE A 295 -10.03 2.57 4.50
CA PHE A 295 -9.91 3.13 5.84
C PHE A 295 -8.52 2.90 6.45
N LEU A 296 -8.01 1.67 6.37
CA LEU A 296 -6.69 1.31 6.87
C LEU A 296 -5.58 2.00 6.08
N TRP A 297 -5.62 1.89 4.75
CA TRP A 297 -4.58 2.35 3.84
C TRP A 297 -4.26 3.83 4.06
N LYS A 298 -5.28 4.68 4.20
CA LYS A 298 -5.11 6.12 4.44
C LYS A 298 -4.46 6.46 5.79
N ARG A 299 -4.57 5.58 6.79
CA ARG A 299 -3.98 5.75 8.14
C ARG A 299 -2.59 5.15 8.28
N ILE A 300 -2.21 4.20 7.42
CA ILE A 300 -0.86 3.62 7.39
C ILE A 300 0.14 4.67 6.90
N PRO A 301 1.25 4.93 7.61
CA PRO A 301 2.30 5.85 7.15
C PRO A 301 2.92 5.42 5.81
N TYR A 302 3.32 6.39 4.99
CA TYR A 302 3.82 6.13 3.63
C TYR A 302 5.03 5.17 3.58
N ASN A 303 6.01 5.35 4.48
CA ASN A 303 7.18 4.47 4.57
C ASN A 303 6.79 3.01 4.86
N LEU A 304 5.76 2.80 5.68
CA LEU A 304 5.27 1.46 5.99
C LEU A 304 4.50 0.87 4.80
N ARG A 305 3.77 1.68 4.03
CA ARG A 305 3.15 1.22 2.77
C ARG A 305 4.19 0.68 1.79
N LEU A 306 5.34 1.34 1.66
CA LEU A 306 6.42 0.86 0.79
C LEU A 306 6.94 -0.51 1.23
N GLN A 307 7.17 -0.70 2.53
CA GLN A 307 7.59 -1.99 3.09
C GLN A 307 6.56 -3.09 2.85
N LEU A 308 5.27 -2.78 3.01
CA LEU A 308 4.18 -3.71 2.73
C LEU A 308 4.10 -4.08 1.24
N ILE A 309 4.34 -3.11 0.34
CA ILE A 309 4.41 -3.33 -1.11
C ILE A 309 5.61 -4.23 -1.47
N ASP A 310 6.75 -4.09 -0.81
CA ASP A 310 7.91 -4.96 -1.03
C ASP A 310 7.60 -6.43 -0.70
N HIS A 311 6.76 -6.68 0.33
CA HIS A 311 6.32 -8.02 0.70
C HIS A 311 5.23 -8.58 -0.23
N MET A 312 4.30 -7.74 -0.67
CA MET A 312 3.23 -8.13 -1.60
C MET A 312 3.07 -7.05 -2.69
N PRO A 313 3.74 -7.20 -3.86
CA PRO A 313 3.71 -6.19 -4.91
C PRO A 313 2.31 -5.82 -5.42
N ALA A 314 1.35 -6.75 -5.32
CA ALA A 314 -0.06 -6.51 -5.66
C ALA A 314 -0.70 -5.38 -4.83
N LEU A 315 -0.15 -5.06 -3.65
CA LEU A 315 -0.63 -3.95 -2.82
C LEU A 315 -0.40 -2.58 -3.46
N PHE A 316 0.49 -2.44 -4.45
CA PHE A 316 0.68 -1.16 -5.14
C PHE A 316 -0.57 -0.76 -5.94
N GLU A 317 -1.06 -1.66 -6.79
CA GLU A 317 -2.29 -1.44 -7.55
C GLU A 317 -3.50 -1.39 -6.63
N TYR A 318 -3.53 -2.26 -5.61
CA TYR A 318 -4.63 -2.30 -4.65
C TYR A 318 -4.73 -1.03 -3.82
N GLY A 319 -3.62 -0.51 -3.32
CA GLY A 319 -3.56 0.75 -2.57
C GLY A 319 -4.10 1.93 -3.37
N SER A 320 -3.74 1.98 -4.66
CA SER A 320 -4.27 2.99 -5.60
C SER A 320 -5.79 2.84 -5.77
N TYR A 321 -6.28 1.60 -5.89
CA TYR A 321 -7.70 1.28 -6.00
C TYR A 321 -8.51 1.68 -4.76
N VAL A 322 -8.10 1.25 -3.56
CA VAL A 322 -8.85 1.48 -2.31
C VAL A 322 -8.81 2.94 -1.85
N THR A 323 -7.82 3.73 -2.31
CA THR A 323 -7.76 5.17 -2.02
C THR A 323 -8.95 5.92 -2.64
N GLU A 324 -9.50 5.43 -3.77
CA GLU A 324 -10.66 6.02 -4.45
C GLU A 324 -12.02 5.54 -3.87
N LEU A 325 -12.01 4.70 -2.83
CA LEU A 325 -13.22 4.17 -2.21
C LEU A 325 -13.63 4.95 -0.97
N GLU A 326 -14.92 4.84 -0.64
CA GLU A 326 -15.46 5.32 0.63
C GLU A 326 -14.92 4.47 1.78
N GLU A 327 -14.56 5.14 2.88
CA GLU A 327 -13.99 4.49 4.05
C GLU A 327 -15.09 3.96 4.95
N ILE A 328 -15.00 2.69 5.33
CA ILE A 328 -15.87 2.09 6.34
C ILE A 328 -14.98 1.49 7.41
N ASP A 329 -15.15 1.88 8.67
CA ASP A 329 -14.46 1.28 9.79
C ASP A 329 -15.20 0.01 10.26
N LEU A 330 -14.52 -1.13 10.21
CA LEU A 330 -15.03 -2.43 10.68
C LEU A 330 -14.49 -2.83 12.06
N GLY A 331 -13.53 -2.09 12.63
CA GLY A 331 -12.89 -2.41 13.91
C GLY A 331 -12.12 -3.73 13.94
N MET A 332 -11.69 -4.24 12.77
CA MET A 332 -11.05 -5.57 12.67
C MET A 332 -9.58 -5.54 13.08
N GLU A 333 -8.96 -4.37 13.17
CA GLU A 333 -7.59 -4.20 13.63
C GLU A 333 -7.39 -4.65 15.09
N GLN A 334 -8.49 -4.76 15.85
CA GLN A 334 -8.52 -5.26 17.22
C GLN A 334 -8.69 -6.78 17.32
N ASP A 335 -8.87 -7.48 16.19
CA ASP A 335 -9.03 -8.93 16.19
C ASP A 335 -7.73 -9.62 16.67
N PRO A 336 -7.79 -10.48 17.71
CA PRO A 336 -6.62 -11.14 18.27
C PRO A 336 -5.80 -11.98 17.27
N SER A 337 -6.41 -12.42 16.16
CA SER A 337 -5.71 -13.16 15.10
C SER A 337 -4.57 -12.36 14.47
N TYR A 338 -4.62 -11.03 14.51
CA TYR A 338 -3.56 -10.18 13.98
C TYR A 338 -2.37 -9.99 14.93
N LEU A 339 -2.45 -10.44 16.19
CA LEU A 339 -1.29 -10.42 17.09
C LEU A 339 -0.20 -11.40 16.63
N VAL A 340 -0.61 -12.55 16.09
CA VAL A 340 0.28 -13.58 15.53
C VAL A 340 -0.37 -14.12 14.26
N PRO A 341 -0.33 -13.35 13.15
CA PRO A 341 -1.06 -13.68 11.95
C PRO A 341 -0.56 -14.99 11.33
N LEU A 342 -1.48 -15.71 10.71
CA LEU A 342 -1.13 -16.90 9.92
C LEU A 342 -0.46 -16.44 8.61
N PRO A 343 0.65 -17.05 8.16
CA PRO A 343 1.37 -16.63 6.95
C PRO A 343 0.65 -17.11 5.68
N VAL A 344 -0.57 -16.61 5.45
CA VAL A 344 -1.44 -16.92 4.30
C VAL A 344 -1.78 -15.67 3.48
N HIS A 345 -0.93 -14.64 3.56
CA HIS A 345 -1.13 -13.37 2.86
C HIS A 345 -1.19 -13.54 1.33
N ASP A 346 -0.53 -14.56 0.80
CA ASP A 346 -0.47 -14.88 -0.64
C ASP A 346 -1.51 -15.91 -1.11
N VAL A 347 -2.47 -16.30 -0.25
CA VAL A 347 -3.40 -17.39 -0.54
C VAL A 347 -4.83 -16.86 -0.65
N ASN A 348 -5.50 -17.16 -1.76
CA ASN A 348 -6.90 -16.80 -2.01
C ASN A 348 -7.89 -17.69 -1.22
N MET A 349 -9.19 -17.35 -1.25
CA MET A 349 -10.21 -18.07 -0.46
C MET A 349 -10.37 -19.54 -0.84
N GLU A 350 -10.24 -19.88 -2.13
CA GLU A 350 -10.44 -21.23 -2.63
C GLU A 350 -9.29 -22.16 -2.22
N GLN A 351 -8.05 -21.71 -2.41
CA GLN A 351 -6.87 -22.42 -1.97
C GLN A 351 -6.84 -22.53 -0.45
N LEU A 352 -7.16 -21.46 0.28
CA LEU A 352 -7.24 -21.50 1.74
C LEU A 352 -8.29 -22.52 2.21
N THR A 353 -9.46 -22.58 1.58
CA THR A 353 -10.50 -23.58 1.87
C THR A 353 -9.98 -25.00 1.68
N THR A 354 -9.24 -25.23 0.59
CA THR A 354 -8.62 -26.53 0.32
C THR A 354 -7.60 -26.91 1.39
N GLN A 355 -6.78 -25.94 1.81
CA GLN A 355 -5.78 -26.14 2.86
C GLN A 355 -6.41 -26.41 4.24
N LEU A 356 -7.53 -25.75 4.57
CA LEU A 356 -8.24 -26.00 5.81
C LEU A 356 -8.83 -27.41 5.91
N ARG A 357 -9.22 -28.00 4.77
CA ARG A 357 -9.66 -29.41 4.75
C ARG A 357 -8.52 -30.37 5.08
N LEU A 358 -7.28 -30.02 4.70
CA LEU A 358 -6.08 -30.79 5.02
C LEU A 358 -5.61 -30.54 6.46
N TYR A 359 -5.71 -29.29 6.92
CA TYR A 359 -5.26 -28.84 8.23
C TYR A 359 -6.35 -28.03 8.96
N PRO A 360 -7.37 -28.72 9.50
CA PRO A 360 -8.50 -28.07 10.17
C PRO A 360 -8.13 -27.15 11.34
N SER A 361 -6.99 -27.40 11.99
CA SER A 361 -6.48 -26.60 13.11
C SER A 361 -6.32 -25.13 12.77
N LEU A 362 -5.92 -24.85 11.53
CA LEU A 362 -5.67 -23.50 11.04
C LEU A 362 -6.93 -22.64 11.09
N TYR A 363 -8.13 -23.24 11.02
CA TYR A 363 -9.39 -22.51 11.03
C TYR A 363 -9.54 -21.62 12.27
N THR A 364 -9.13 -22.10 13.44
CA THR A 364 -9.23 -21.32 14.69
C THR A 364 -8.36 -20.06 14.68
N ARG A 365 -7.22 -20.11 13.99
CA ARG A 365 -6.22 -19.04 13.88
C ARG A 365 -6.53 -18.01 12.79
N LEU A 366 -7.46 -18.33 11.89
CA LEU A 366 -7.89 -17.38 10.87
C LEU A 366 -8.61 -16.18 11.50
N SER A 367 -8.47 -15.03 10.87
CA SER A 367 -9.23 -13.83 11.21
C SER A 367 -10.72 -14.03 11.02
N VAL A 368 -11.52 -13.21 11.71
CA VAL A 368 -12.97 -13.21 11.54
C VAL A 368 -13.37 -12.90 10.09
N MET A 369 -12.63 -12.01 9.40
CA MET A 369 -12.87 -11.69 7.98
C MET A 369 -12.73 -12.95 7.10
N ARG A 370 -11.60 -13.65 7.20
CA ARG A 370 -11.37 -14.90 6.46
C ARG A 370 -12.41 -15.94 6.79
N LYS A 371 -12.73 -16.16 8.08
CA LYS A 371 -13.76 -17.13 8.49
C LYS A 371 -15.12 -16.88 7.85
N LYS A 372 -15.53 -15.62 7.72
CA LYS A 372 -16.80 -15.24 7.09
C LYS A 372 -16.80 -15.51 5.58
N ALA A 373 -15.71 -15.16 4.90
CA ALA A 373 -15.56 -15.26 3.45
C ALA A 373 -15.31 -16.68 2.93
N LEU A 374 -14.95 -17.64 3.78
CA LEU A 374 -14.72 -19.02 3.37
C LEU A 374 -15.99 -19.70 2.83
N HIS A 375 -15.87 -20.32 1.65
CA HIS A 375 -16.88 -21.15 1.00
C HIS A 375 -16.96 -22.54 1.63
N LEU A 376 -17.36 -22.58 2.90
CA LEU A 376 -17.55 -23.81 3.68
C LEU A 376 -19.03 -24.08 3.90
N TYR A 377 -19.42 -25.34 3.76
CA TYR A 377 -20.75 -25.79 4.14
C TYR A 377 -20.95 -25.68 5.67
N ALA A 378 -22.20 -25.57 6.11
CA ALA A 378 -22.52 -25.41 7.53
C ALA A 378 -21.98 -26.57 8.40
N ASN A 379 -22.00 -27.80 7.87
CA ASN A 379 -21.43 -28.97 8.54
C ASN A 379 -19.90 -28.89 8.65
N GLU A 380 -19.18 -28.42 7.63
CA GLU A 380 -17.73 -28.20 7.68
C GLU A 380 -17.38 -27.16 8.75
N ARG A 381 -18.10 -26.03 8.79
CA ARG A 381 -17.93 -24.98 9.82
C ARG A 381 -18.13 -25.54 11.23
N LEU A 382 -19.19 -26.32 11.43
CA LEU A 382 -19.45 -26.98 12.73
C LEU A 382 -18.35 -27.98 13.08
N ASN A 383 -17.86 -28.75 12.12
CA ASN A 383 -16.78 -29.70 12.34
C ASN A 383 -15.49 -29.00 12.75
N PHE A 384 -15.12 -27.90 12.10
CA PHE A 384 -13.95 -27.11 12.47
C PHE A 384 -14.07 -26.48 13.86
N HIS A 385 -15.27 -26.05 14.27
CA HIS A 385 -15.49 -25.54 15.64
C HIS A 385 -15.44 -26.61 16.72
N ARG A 386 -15.77 -27.86 16.39
CA ARG A 386 -15.80 -28.99 17.34
C ARG A 386 -14.45 -29.66 17.53
N MET A 387 -13.48 -29.40 16.66
CA MET A 387 -12.15 -29.99 16.80
C MET A 387 -11.42 -29.35 17.98
N ASP A 388 -11.25 -30.13 19.04
CA ASP A 388 -10.46 -29.73 20.19
C ASP A 388 -9.01 -29.45 19.78
N ALA A 389 -8.44 -28.36 20.31
CA ALA A 389 -7.03 -27.98 20.12
C ALA A 389 -6.05 -29.15 20.40
N SER A 390 -6.43 -30.06 21.30
CA SER A 390 -5.64 -31.22 21.71
C SER A 390 -5.71 -32.42 20.75
N GLN A 391 -6.69 -32.49 19.86
CA GLN A 391 -6.87 -33.60 18.91
C GLN A 391 -6.29 -33.31 17.52
N LEU A 392 -5.80 -32.09 17.32
CA LEU A 392 -5.33 -31.65 16.02
C LEU A 392 -3.92 -32.21 15.72
N PRO A 393 -3.68 -32.68 14.48
CA PRO A 393 -2.33 -33.03 14.03
C PRO A 393 -1.39 -31.85 14.32
N ARG A 394 -0.19 -32.15 14.84
CA ARG A 394 0.84 -31.10 15.03
C ARG A 394 1.03 -30.38 13.69
N GLU A 395 0.88 -29.07 13.70
CA GLU A 395 1.09 -28.25 12.51
C GLU A 395 2.46 -28.59 11.90
N PRO A 396 2.55 -28.68 10.57
CA PRO A 396 3.85 -28.78 9.90
C PRO A 396 4.74 -27.64 10.39
N GLN A 397 5.99 -27.94 10.75
CA GLN A 397 6.94 -26.92 11.22
C GLN A 397 7.20 -25.81 10.18
N SER A 398 6.83 -26.06 8.91
CA SER A 398 6.76 -25.05 7.86
C SER A 398 5.47 -25.21 7.07
N LEU A 399 4.52 -24.31 7.27
CA LEU A 399 3.37 -24.14 6.38
C LEU A 399 3.86 -23.31 5.18
N SER A 400 4.30 -23.97 4.11
CA SER A 400 4.52 -23.30 2.83
C SER A 400 3.27 -23.50 1.98
N PHE A 401 2.59 -22.41 1.66
CA PHE A 401 1.47 -22.42 0.73
C PHE A 401 1.94 -21.98 -0.65
N ASP A 402 1.38 -22.58 -1.70
CA ASP A 402 1.58 -22.09 -3.04
C ASP A 402 0.92 -20.71 -3.19
N GLN A 403 1.62 -19.77 -3.84
CA GLN A 403 1.11 -18.43 -4.06
C GLN A 403 -0.09 -18.47 -5.02
N SER A 404 -1.19 -17.84 -4.62
CA SER A 404 -2.36 -17.63 -5.48
C SER A 404 -2.09 -16.57 -6.56
N PRO A 405 -2.73 -16.70 -7.73
CA PRO A 405 -2.73 -15.60 -8.69
C PRO A 405 -3.42 -14.37 -8.08
N ALA A 406 -2.88 -13.18 -8.37
CA ALA A 406 -3.44 -11.92 -7.87
C ALA A 406 -4.93 -11.78 -8.26
N ARG A 407 -5.75 -11.27 -7.33
CA ARG A 407 -7.15 -10.90 -7.56
C ARG A 407 -7.24 -9.81 -8.64
N VAL A 408 -8.20 -9.98 -9.52
CA VAL A 408 -8.55 -8.96 -10.53
C VAL A 408 -9.35 -7.85 -9.84
N LEU A 409 -8.78 -6.66 -9.76
CA LEU A 409 -9.43 -5.50 -9.15
C LEU A 409 -10.51 -4.94 -10.08
N LYS A 410 -11.72 -4.69 -9.54
CA LYS A 410 -12.83 -4.06 -10.25
C LYS A 410 -12.49 -2.58 -10.50
N LYS A 411 -11.85 -2.28 -11.63
CA LYS A 411 -11.54 -0.88 -11.98
C LYS A 411 -12.86 -0.12 -12.12
N LYS A 412 -13.03 0.97 -11.35
CA LYS A 412 -14.11 1.93 -11.62
C LYS A 412 -13.96 2.38 -13.07
N LEU A 413 -14.91 1.97 -13.90
CA LEU A 413 -14.97 2.39 -15.30
C LEU A 413 -15.17 3.90 -15.30
N LYS A 414 -14.11 4.67 -15.52
CA LYS A 414 -14.20 6.14 -15.70
C LYS A 414 -14.73 6.44 -17.10
N LEU A 415 -15.93 5.97 -17.39
CA LEU A 415 -16.61 6.25 -18.65
C LEU A 415 -17.17 7.67 -18.59
N HIS A 416 -16.66 8.54 -19.44
CA HIS A 416 -17.23 9.88 -19.64
C HIS A 416 -17.85 9.90 -21.04
N ALA A 417 -19.18 9.82 -21.14
CA ALA A 417 -19.85 10.08 -22.40
C ALA A 417 -19.86 11.60 -22.63
N SER A 418 -18.82 12.06 -23.32
CA SER A 418 -18.59 13.47 -23.67
C SER A 418 -19.64 14.00 -24.66
N THR A 419 -20.31 13.11 -25.39
CA THR A 419 -21.33 13.46 -26.38
C THR A 419 -22.58 12.59 -26.24
N PHE A 420 -23.73 13.09 -26.69
CA PHE A 420 -24.98 12.32 -26.74
C PHE A 420 -24.89 11.11 -27.69
N ALA A 421 -24.04 11.17 -28.72
CA ALA A 421 -23.81 10.05 -29.62
C ALA A 421 -23.15 8.86 -28.90
N GLN A 422 -22.16 9.11 -28.04
CA GLN A 422 -21.52 8.08 -27.22
C GLN A 422 -22.50 7.48 -26.20
N GLU A 423 -23.36 8.30 -25.61
CA GLU A 423 -24.42 7.82 -24.72
C GLU A 423 -25.38 6.89 -25.47
N MET A 424 -25.80 7.26 -26.68
CA MET A 424 -26.65 6.41 -27.52
C MET A 424 -25.96 5.10 -27.89
N GLU A 425 -24.66 5.12 -28.21
CA GLU A 425 -23.89 3.90 -28.49
C GLU A 425 -23.94 2.94 -27.29
N LEU A 426 -23.73 3.44 -26.07
CA LEU A 426 -23.81 2.63 -24.85
C LEU A 426 -25.23 2.07 -24.61
N LEU A 427 -26.26 2.86 -24.89
CA LEU A 427 -27.66 2.43 -24.75
C LEU A 427 -28.08 1.36 -25.76
N THR A 428 -27.34 1.21 -26.86
CA THR A 428 -27.61 0.16 -27.88
C THR A 428 -26.98 -1.19 -27.55
N LEU A 429 -26.14 -1.27 -26.52
CA LEU A 429 -25.52 -2.53 -26.10
C LEU A 429 -26.58 -3.50 -25.54
N LYS A 430 -26.53 -4.76 -25.97
CA LYS A 430 -27.49 -5.80 -25.55
C LYS A 430 -27.40 -6.11 -24.05
N THR A 431 -26.20 -5.99 -23.49
CA THR A 431 -25.89 -6.27 -22.09
C THR A 431 -25.00 -5.14 -21.61
N VAL A 432 -25.50 -4.38 -20.64
CA VAL A 432 -24.74 -3.30 -20.00
C VAL A 432 -24.45 -3.75 -18.58
N ASP A 433 -23.17 -3.68 -18.20
CA ASP A 433 -22.76 -3.97 -16.82
C ASP A 433 -23.28 -2.87 -15.88
N ILE A 434 -23.66 -3.24 -14.66
CA ILE A 434 -24.14 -2.29 -13.66
C ILE A 434 -23.09 -1.21 -13.37
N ASP A 435 -21.80 -1.57 -13.42
CA ASP A 435 -20.70 -0.63 -13.22
C ASP A 435 -20.69 0.50 -14.28
N VAL A 436 -21.15 0.20 -15.50
CA VAL A 436 -21.28 1.19 -16.58
C VAL A 436 -22.47 2.12 -16.32
N VAL A 437 -23.58 1.56 -15.85
CA VAL A 437 -24.80 2.32 -15.51
C VAL A 437 -24.52 3.29 -14.36
N GLU A 438 -23.76 2.85 -13.36
CA GLU A 438 -23.34 3.65 -12.21
C GLU A 438 -22.36 4.76 -12.60
N ALA A 439 -21.39 4.45 -13.45
CA ALA A 439 -20.36 5.40 -13.86
C ALA A 439 -20.88 6.54 -14.75
N LEU A 440 -21.95 6.30 -15.53
CA LEU A 440 -22.46 7.26 -16.50
C LEU A 440 -23.85 7.77 -16.13
N PRO A 441 -23.99 9.03 -15.64
CA PRO A 441 -25.30 9.64 -15.41
C PRO A 441 -26.06 9.84 -16.73
N SER A 442 -27.11 9.06 -16.93
CA SER A 442 -27.96 9.08 -18.13
C SER A 442 -29.43 8.77 -17.78
N LEU A 443 -30.37 9.48 -18.39
CA LEU A 443 -31.79 9.12 -18.33
C LEU A 443 -32.14 7.93 -19.22
N GLY A 444 -31.27 7.59 -20.18
CA GLY A 444 -31.47 6.46 -21.09
C GLY A 444 -31.57 5.11 -20.37
N TRP A 445 -30.94 4.98 -19.20
CA TRP A 445 -31.03 3.78 -18.37
C TRP A 445 -32.45 3.43 -17.94
N LEU A 446 -33.34 4.43 -17.84
CA LEU A 446 -34.76 4.21 -17.58
C LEU A 446 -35.48 3.45 -18.71
N LEU A 447 -34.98 3.54 -19.95
CA LEU A 447 -35.57 2.85 -21.09
C LEU A 447 -35.22 1.36 -21.15
N LEU A 448 -34.13 0.97 -20.50
CA LEU A 448 -33.69 -0.43 -20.41
C LEU A 448 -34.36 -1.18 -19.26
N LEU A 449 -35.02 -0.47 -18.34
CA LEU A 449 -35.78 -1.08 -17.25
C LEU A 449 -37.08 -1.74 -17.76
N PRO A 450 -37.65 -2.69 -16.98
CA PRO A 450 -38.91 -3.33 -17.29
C PRO A 450 -40.06 -2.34 -17.51
N LEU A 451 -41.02 -2.75 -18.34
CA LEU A 451 -42.19 -1.95 -18.67
C LEU A 451 -42.91 -1.46 -17.40
N GLY A 452 -43.03 -0.14 -17.28
CA GLY A 452 -43.72 0.53 -16.17
C GLY A 452 -42.83 0.96 -15.02
N THR A 453 -41.59 0.44 -14.90
CA THR A 453 -40.65 0.85 -13.83
C THR A 453 -40.23 2.31 -14.00
N ALA A 454 -39.92 2.74 -15.23
CA ALA A 454 -39.62 4.14 -15.53
C ALA A 454 -40.75 5.11 -15.14
N GLU A 455 -42.00 4.71 -15.34
CA GLU A 455 -43.18 5.53 -14.98
C GLU A 455 -43.27 5.69 -13.46
N LYS A 456 -43.06 4.59 -12.72
CA LYS A 456 -43.02 4.60 -11.25
C LYS A 456 -41.89 5.48 -10.71
N ILE A 457 -40.71 5.45 -11.33
CA ILE A 457 -39.57 6.30 -10.93
C ILE A 457 -39.86 7.77 -11.24
N LEU A 458 -40.41 8.10 -12.40
CA LEU A 458 -40.64 9.51 -12.81
C LEU A 458 -41.88 10.15 -12.17
N GLN A 459 -42.84 9.35 -11.68
CA GLN A 459 -44.12 9.84 -11.13
C GLN A 459 -43.96 10.76 -9.91
N PRO A 460 -43.10 10.48 -8.90
CA PRO A 460 -42.98 11.28 -7.68
C PRO A 460 -42.38 12.69 -7.89
N PHE A 461 -41.56 12.87 -8.93
CA PHE A 461 -40.88 14.15 -9.19
C PHE A 461 -41.84 15.21 -9.72
N SER A 462 -41.70 16.48 -9.33
CA SER A 462 -42.59 17.53 -9.86
C SER A 462 -42.27 17.85 -11.33
N ALA A 463 -43.19 18.47 -12.06
CA ALA A 463 -42.94 18.91 -13.44
C ALA A 463 -41.79 19.93 -13.53
N LYS A 464 -41.57 20.73 -12.47
CA LYS A 464 -40.46 21.69 -12.38
C LYS A 464 -39.12 20.96 -12.21
N ASP A 465 -39.08 19.95 -11.35
CA ASP A 465 -37.86 19.17 -11.09
C ASP A 465 -37.47 18.38 -12.33
N LEU A 466 -38.45 17.72 -12.98
CA LEU A 466 -38.23 17.04 -14.25
C LEU A 466 -37.70 18.00 -15.32
N ALA A 467 -38.22 19.24 -15.41
CA ALA A 467 -37.72 20.22 -16.37
C ALA A 467 -36.24 20.58 -16.15
N SER A 468 -35.77 20.58 -14.90
CA SER A 468 -34.35 20.81 -14.57
C SER A 468 -33.45 19.60 -14.86
N ALA A 469 -34.02 18.40 -14.87
CA ALA A 469 -33.32 17.16 -15.18
C ALA A 469 -33.47 16.72 -16.65
N TRP A 470 -34.27 17.40 -17.48
CA TRP A 470 -34.63 16.92 -18.82
C TRP A 470 -33.53 17.18 -19.88
N VAL A 471 -32.41 16.45 -19.76
CA VAL A 471 -31.25 16.51 -20.66
C VAL A 471 -30.81 15.10 -21.07
N GLY A 472 -30.50 14.90 -22.35
CA GLY A 472 -30.10 13.62 -22.92
C GLY A 472 -30.29 13.60 -24.44
N PRO A 473 -30.01 12.46 -25.10
CA PRO A 473 -30.27 12.25 -26.52
C PRO A 473 -31.75 12.46 -26.85
N GLU A 474 -32.06 13.08 -27.99
CA GLU A 474 -33.43 13.44 -28.35
C GLU A 474 -34.35 12.22 -28.44
N GLU A 475 -33.82 11.10 -28.92
CA GLU A 475 -34.51 9.81 -29.03
C GLU A 475 -34.92 9.29 -27.65
N VAL A 476 -34.03 9.42 -26.66
CA VAL A 476 -34.28 9.02 -25.28
C VAL A 476 -35.36 9.89 -24.66
N LEU A 477 -35.25 11.21 -24.82
CA LEU A 477 -36.22 12.15 -24.26
C LEU A 477 -37.61 11.98 -24.88
N ALA A 478 -37.70 11.70 -26.19
CA ALA A 478 -38.94 11.42 -26.89
C ALA A 478 -39.59 10.09 -26.42
N ALA A 479 -38.78 9.08 -26.08
CA ALA A 479 -39.28 7.83 -25.52
C ALA A 479 -39.79 8.02 -24.08
N LEU A 480 -39.09 8.81 -23.26
CA LEU A 480 -39.48 9.12 -21.88
C LEU A 480 -40.67 10.07 -21.78
N GLU A 481 -40.90 10.93 -22.77
CA GLU A 481 -42.10 11.77 -22.85
C GLU A 481 -43.39 10.94 -22.69
N LYS A 482 -43.44 9.78 -23.36
CA LYS A 482 -44.58 8.84 -23.30
C LYS A 482 -44.80 8.25 -21.90
N LYS A 483 -43.80 8.33 -21.02
CA LYS A 483 -43.80 7.76 -19.65
C LYS A 483 -44.17 8.78 -18.56
N VAL A 484 -44.02 10.07 -18.80
CA VAL A 484 -44.32 11.15 -17.82
C VAL A 484 -45.81 11.50 -17.76
N GLY A 485 -46.55 11.25 -18.84
CA GLY A 485 -47.97 11.58 -19.00
C GLY A 485 -48.19 13.01 -19.54
N PRO A 486 -49.23 13.22 -20.38
CA PRO A 486 -49.33 14.40 -21.24
C PRO A 486 -49.50 15.72 -20.46
N LYS A 487 -50.28 15.72 -19.37
CA LYS A 487 -50.50 16.91 -18.54
C LYS A 487 -49.21 17.37 -17.84
N LYS A 488 -48.48 16.43 -17.26
CA LYS A 488 -47.24 16.69 -16.52
C LYS A 488 -46.13 17.12 -17.47
N TYR A 489 -46.05 16.50 -18.64
CA TYR A 489 -45.10 16.88 -19.69
C TYR A 489 -45.35 18.28 -20.25
N ALA A 490 -46.61 18.64 -20.55
CA ALA A 490 -46.95 19.99 -20.99
C ALA A 490 -46.53 21.07 -19.96
N LEU A 491 -46.75 20.80 -18.67
CA LEU A 491 -46.31 21.68 -17.59
C LEU A 491 -44.78 21.75 -17.49
N MET A 492 -44.09 20.62 -17.65
CA MET A 492 -42.62 20.55 -17.66
C MET A 492 -42.02 21.41 -18.79
N LEU A 493 -42.57 21.35 -20.00
CA LEU A 493 -42.14 22.18 -21.13
C LEU A 493 -42.27 23.68 -20.81
N SER A 494 -43.33 24.09 -20.09
CA SER A 494 -43.51 25.49 -19.67
C SER A 494 -42.43 25.96 -18.66
N TYR A 495 -41.85 25.04 -17.88
CA TYR A 495 -40.75 25.34 -16.96
C TYR A 495 -39.39 25.28 -17.64
N ARG A 496 -39.22 24.45 -18.66
CA ARG A 496 -37.95 24.29 -19.40
C ARG A 496 -37.51 25.57 -20.09
N SER A 497 -38.43 26.46 -20.47
CA SER A 497 -38.06 27.79 -21.00
C SER A 497 -37.47 28.73 -19.95
N LYS A 498 -37.65 28.43 -18.65
CA LYS A 498 -37.17 29.22 -17.51
C LYS A 498 -35.99 28.60 -16.79
N LEU A 499 -35.74 27.30 -16.99
CA LEU A 499 -34.72 26.52 -16.30
C LEU A 499 -33.75 25.93 -17.31
N SER A 500 -32.45 25.99 -17.01
CA SER A 500 -31.43 25.32 -17.81
C SER A 500 -31.31 23.86 -17.33
N PRO A 501 -31.68 22.87 -18.16
CA PRO A 501 -31.57 21.48 -17.76
C PRO A 501 -30.10 21.07 -17.63
N SER A 502 -29.77 20.30 -16.59
CA SER A 502 -28.40 19.87 -16.32
C SER A 502 -28.35 18.44 -15.76
N ARG A 503 -27.33 17.68 -16.18
CA ARG A 503 -27.00 16.36 -15.61
C ARG A 503 -26.48 16.46 -14.18
N SER A 504 -25.99 17.64 -13.79
CA SER A 504 -25.53 17.92 -12.43
C SER A 504 -26.63 18.44 -11.51
N SER A 505 -27.89 18.49 -11.98
CA SER A 505 -29.00 18.91 -11.12
C SER A 505 -29.32 17.81 -10.11
N ASP A 506 -29.65 18.20 -8.87
CA ASP A 506 -30.00 17.23 -7.81
C ASP A 506 -31.15 16.30 -8.23
N CYS A 507 -32.12 16.82 -9.01
CA CYS A 507 -33.20 15.99 -9.54
C CYS A 507 -32.70 14.95 -10.54
N PHE A 508 -31.74 15.30 -11.41
CA PHE A 508 -31.18 14.36 -12.38
C PHE A 508 -30.47 13.21 -11.65
N LEU A 509 -29.59 13.54 -10.70
CA LEU A 509 -28.83 12.56 -9.94
C LEU A 509 -29.75 11.63 -9.15
N ARG A 510 -30.79 12.18 -8.50
CA ARG A 510 -31.78 11.35 -7.80
C ARG A 510 -32.54 10.40 -8.73
N ILE A 511 -32.92 10.84 -9.93
CA ILE A 511 -33.57 9.95 -10.91
C ILE A 511 -32.62 8.85 -11.36
N HIS A 512 -31.34 9.19 -11.55
CA HIS A 512 -30.29 8.24 -11.92
C HIS A 512 -30.03 7.21 -10.79
N ASP A 513 -29.95 7.65 -9.54
CA ASP A 513 -29.81 6.76 -8.37
C ASP A 513 -30.99 5.78 -8.23
N GLU A 514 -32.22 6.27 -8.42
CA GLU A 514 -33.42 5.42 -8.41
C GLU A 514 -33.42 4.41 -9.58
N ALA A 515 -32.89 4.81 -10.75
CA ALA A 515 -32.71 3.90 -11.88
C ALA A 515 -31.68 2.81 -11.55
N ILE A 516 -30.54 3.16 -10.96
CA ILE A 516 -29.51 2.20 -10.51
C ILE A 516 -30.09 1.23 -9.48
N ALA A 517 -30.83 1.74 -8.49
CA ALA A 517 -31.47 0.92 -7.47
C ALA A 517 -32.44 -0.10 -8.09
N ALA A 518 -33.24 0.32 -9.06
CA ALA A 518 -34.13 -0.57 -9.80
C ALA A 518 -33.38 -1.63 -10.61
N TRP A 519 -32.28 -1.24 -11.25
CA TRP A 519 -31.39 -2.15 -11.99
C TRP A 519 -30.76 -3.22 -11.09
N ARG A 520 -30.22 -2.84 -9.93
CA ARG A 520 -29.66 -3.78 -8.94
C ARG A 520 -30.70 -4.79 -8.46
N LEU A 521 -31.92 -4.32 -8.22
CA LEU A 521 -33.03 -5.20 -7.83
C LEU A 521 -33.35 -6.22 -8.93
N GLU A 522 -33.39 -5.80 -10.19
CA GLU A 522 -33.65 -6.71 -11.32
C GLU A 522 -32.52 -7.72 -11.55
N ALA A 523 -31.26 -7.28 -11.45
CA ALA A 523 -30.10 -8.16 -11.55
C ALA A 523 -30.16 -9.27 -10.47
N SER A 524 -30.50 -8.91 -9.23
CA SER A 524 -30.67 -9.88 -8.14
C SER A 524 -31.80 -10.89 -8.39
N GLN A 525 -32.93 -10.43 -8.95
CA GLN A 525 -34.06 -11.31 -9.28
C GLN A 525 -33.75 -12.26 -10.44
N THR A 526 -32.94 -11.81 -11.40
CA THR A 526 -32.54 -12.62 -12.56
C THR A 526 -31.60 -13.74 -12.12
N LEU A 527 -30.66 -13.46 -11.22
CA LEU A 527 -29.79 -14.47 -10.62
C LEU A 527 -30.59 -15.54 -9.87
N LEU A 528 -31.54 -15.12 -9.02
CA LEU A 528 -32.41 -16.05 -8.27
C LEU A 528 -33.24 -16.96 -9.19
N LYS A 529 -33.72 -16.44 -10.33
CA LYS A 529 -34.47 -17.24 -11.32
C LYS A 529 -33.58 -18.23 -12.06
N GLY A 530 -32.34 -17.85 -12.38
CA GLY A 530 -31.37 -18.73 -13.01
C GLY A 530 -31.03 -19.93 -12.12
N ASP A 531 -30.86 -19.71 -10.83
CA ASP A 531 -30.58 -20.78 -9.86
C ASP A 531 -31.76 -21.74 -9.70
N GLN A 532 -33.00 -21.22 -9.70
CA GLN A 532 -34.20 -22.05 -9.66
C GLN A 532 -34.39 -22.92 -10.91
N GLN A 533 -33.99 -22.41 -12.09
CA GLN A 533 -34.05 -23.18 -13.34
C GLN A 533 -32.95 -24.23 -13.44
N ASN A 534 -31.78 -24.00 -12.82
CA ASN A 534 -30.71 -24.99 -12.77
C ASN A 534 -30.93 -26.06 -11.69
N ALA A 535 -31.75 -25.76 -10.68
CA ALA A 535 -32.11 -26.70 -9.61
C ALA A 535 -33.34 -27.58 -9.93
N ALA A 536 -34.13 -27.21 -10.95
CA ALA A 536 -35.30 -27.95 -11.43
C ALA A 536 -34.92 -28.83 -12.64
#